data_AF-A0A968HV87-F1
#
_entry.id   AF-A0A968HV87-F1
#
_cell.length_a   1.000
_cell.length_b   1.000
_cell.length_c   1.000
_cell.angle_alpha   90.00
_cell.angle_beta   90.00
_cell.angle_gamma   90.00
#
_symmetry.space_group_name_H-M   'P 1'
#
loop_
_entity.id
_entity.type
_entity.pdbx_description
1 polymer ?
#
loop_
_entity_poly.entity_id
_entity_poly.type
_entity_poly.pdbx_seq_one_letter_code
_entity_poly.pdbx_strand_id
1 'polypeptide(L)'
;MITLHLLHPSNNASMQTWQFEAETVVRIGRAADNDIVLYSSVVSRHHTELRHHAPHWDVVNIGANGTFLEGTQIEKERVFDGMIIRLALTGPRLQIHL
;
A
#
# COMPACT_ATOMS: atom_id res chain seq x y z
N MET A 1 -5.59 4.95 13.74
CA MET A 1 -6.29 4.21 12.68
C MET A 1 -5.59 4.46 11.35
N ILE A 2 -5.82 3.64 10.34
CA ILE A 2 -5.38 3.89 8.96
C ILE A 2 -6.41 3.27 8.01
N THR A 3 -6.77 4.00 6.95
CA THR A 3 -7.72 3.56 5.92
C THR A 3 -7.00 3.47 4.58
N LEU A 4 -7.23 2.38 3.85
CA LEU A 4 -6.67 2.18 2.52
C LEU A 4 -7.78 2.00 1.50
N HIS A 5 -7.66 2.68 0.37
CA HIS A 5 -8.55 2.55 -0.79
C HIS A 5 -7.79 2.01 -2.00
N LEU A 6 -8.24 0.90 -2.56
CA LEU A 6 -7.82 0.47 -3.89
C LEU A 6 -8.47 1.35 -4.95
N LEU A 7 -7.67 2.06 -5.74
CA LEU A 7 -8.18 2.97 -6.76
C LEU A 7 -8.38 2.26 -8.09
N HIS A 8 -9.52 2.50 -8.73
CA HIS A 8 -9.78 2.05 -10.08
C HIS A 8 -8.81 2.72 -11.08
N PRO A 9 -8.26 1.99 -12.07
CA PRO A 9 -7.24 2.53 -12.97
C PRO A 9 -7.70 3.72 -13.83
N SER A 10 -8.97 3.76 -14.24
CA SER A 10 -9.46 4.76 -15.21
C SER A 10 -10.08 6.02 -14.62
N ASN A 11 -10.62 5.96 -13.39
CA ASN A 11 -11.40 7.06 -12.81
C ASN A 11 -11.06 7.36 -11.34
N ASN A 12 -10.05 6.69 -10.77
CA ASN A 12 -9.66 6.81 -9.36
C ASN A 12 -10.79 6.56 -8.34
N ALA A 13 -11.90 5.94 -8.73
CA ALA A 13 -12.94 5.56 -7.78
C ALA A 13 -12.40 4.47 -6.82
N SER A 14 -12.78 4.52 -5.55
CA SER A 14 -12.43 3.45 -4.59
C SER A 14 -13.18 2.17 -4.98
N MET A 15 -12.43 1.14 -5.32
CA MET A 15 -12.96 -0.21 -5.63
C MET A 15 -13.13 -1.05 -4.36
N GLN A 16 -12.23 -0.89 -3.41
CA GLN A 16 -12.21 -1.65 -2.16
C GLN A 16 -11.57 -0.80 -1.07
N THR A 17 -12.07 -0.93 0.15
CA THR A 17 -11.60 -0.18 1.31
C THR A 17 -11.26 -1.15 2.44
N TRP A 18 -10.16 -0.88 3.13
CA TRP A 18 -9.76 -1.58 4.36
C TRP A 18 -9.41 -0.58 5.45
N GLN A 19 -9.55 -0.98 6.70
CA GLN A 19 -9.29 -0.14 7.86
C GLN A 19 -8.56 -0.96 8.92
N PHE A 20 -7.51 -0.38 9.49
CA PHE A 20 -6.65 -1.03 10.49
C PHE A 20 -6.37 -0.10 11.66
N GLU A 21 -6.09 -0.69 12.81
CA GLU A 21 -5.72 0.03 14.02
C GLU A 21 -4.20 0.18 14.15
N ALA A 22 -3.80 1.15 14.98
CA ALA A 22 -2.42 1.56 15.17
C ALA A 22 -1.49 0.45 15.73
N GLU A 23 -1.99 -0.64 16.31
CA GLU A 23 -1.11 -1.63 16.92
C GLU A 23 -0.59 -2.71 15.94
N THR A 24 -0.71 -2.47 14.62
CA THR A 24 -0.55 -3.52 13.61
C THR A 24 0.48 -3.20 12.53
N VAL A 25 1.06 -4.26 11.97
CA VAL A 25 1.72 -4.22 10.66
C VAL A 25 0.72 -4.74 9.64
N VAL A 26 0.43 -3.96 8.61
CA VAL A 26 -0.47 -4.35 7.51
C VAL A 26 0.37 -4.81 6.34
N ARG A 27 0.26 -6.08 5.97
CA ARG A 27 0.97 -6.69 4.83
C ARG A 27 0.14 -6.58 3.57
N ILE A 28 0.78 -6.17 2.48
CA ILE A 28 0.14 -5.97 1.19
C ILE A 28 0.92 -6.72 0.12
N GLY A 29 0.24 -7.57 -0.64
CA GLY A 29 0.87 -8.38 -1.68
C GLY A 29 -0.11 -9.27 -2.40
N ARG A 30 0.37 -10.08 -3.35
CA ARG A 30 -0.49 -11.02 -4.09
C ARG A 30 -0.63 -12.39 -3.45
N ALA A 31 0.20 -12.72 -2.46
CA ALA A 31 0.09 -13.98 -1.74
C ALA A 31 -1.10 -13.93 -0.76
N ALA A 32 -1.74 -15.08 -0.54
CA ALA A 32 -2.99 -15.17 0.23
C ALA A 32 -2.82 -14.98 1.74
N ASP A 33 -1.57 -14.92 2.22
CA ASP A 33 -1.18 -14.69 3.62
C ASP A 33 -0.99 -13.20 3.97
N ASN A 34 -1.29 -12.28 3.04
CA ASN A 34 -1.29 -10.84 3.32
C ASN A 34 -2.64 -10.37 3.87
N ASP A 35 -2.63 -9.30 4.65
CA ASP A 35 -3.84 -8.64 5.15
C ASP A 35 -4.64 -7.99 4.00
N ILE A 36 -3.93 -7.42 3.02
CA ILE A 36 -4.50 -6.94 1.76
C ILE A 36 -3.93 -7.77 0.61
N VAL A 37 -4.81 -8.59 0.03
CA VAL A 37 -4.47 -9.46 -1.12
C VAL A 37 -4.88 -8.78 -2.43
N LEU A 38 -3.89 -8.52 -3.29
CA LEU A 38 -4.11 -7.94 -4.62
C LEU A 38 -3.67 -8.94 -5.70
N TYR A 39 -4.64 -9.55 -6.39
CA TYR A 39 -4.42 -10.54 -7.44
C TYR A 39 -3.92 -9.90 -8.75
N SER A 40 -2.67 -9.45 -8.75
CA SER A 40 -1.99 -8.89 -9.91
C SER A 40 -0.60 -9.50 -10.07
N SER A 41 -0.24 -9.86 -11.30
CA SER A 41 1.05 -10.50 -11.60
C SER A 41 2.26 -9.58 -11.35
N VAL A 42 2.07 -8.27 -11.47
CA VAL A 42 3.13 -7.28 -11.20
C VAL A 42 3.30 -6.99 -9.71
N VAL A 43 2.35 -7.40 -8.87
CA VAL A 43 2.47 -7.26 -7.42
C VAL A 43 3.31 -8.42 -6.87
N SER A 44 4.41 -8.12 -6.18
CA SER A 44 5.20 -9.10 -5.43
C SER A 44 4.32 -9.91 -4.46
N ARG A 45 4.71 -11.15 -4.15
CA ARG A 45 4.00 -12.01 -3.18
C ARG A 45 3.79 -11.28 -1.85
N HIS A 46 4.85 -10.66 -1.35
CA HIS A 46 4.87 -9.72 -0.25
C HIS A 46 5.49 -8.45 -0.82
N HIS A 47 4.74 -7.36 -0.92
CA HIS A 47 5.13 -6.20 -1.72
C HIS A 47 5.51 -5.00 -0.87
N THR A 48 4.62 -4.60 0.01
CA THR A 48 4.82 -3.47 0.89
C THR A 48 4.14 -3.74 2.22
N GLU A 49 4.64 -3.11 3.26
CA GLU A 49 4.05 -3.13 4.59
C GLU A 49 3.74 -1.71 5.04
N LEU A 50 2.59 -1.53 5.69
CA LEU A 50 2.37 -0.37 6.54
C LEU A 50 2.75 -0.76 7.96
N ARG A 51 3.73 -0.08 8.52
CA ARG A 51 4.21 -0.32 9.88
C ARG A 51 3.86 0.86 10.74
N HIS A 52 3.11 0.65 11.82
CA HIS A 52 2.91 1.69 12.80
C HIS A 52 4.12 1.76 13.74
N HIS A 53 4.81 2.90 13.69
CA HIS A 53 5.84 3.31 14.61
C HIS A 53 5.34 4.56 15.33
N ALA A 54 4.67 4.37 16.49
CA ALA A 54 4.03 5.48 17.19
C ALA A 54 4.97 6.70 17.30
N PRO A 55 4.51 7.91 16.89
CA PRO A 55 3.12 8.29 16.59
C PRO A 55 2.75 8.27 15.10
N HIS A 56 3.42 7.48 14.25
CA HIS A 56 3.25 7.53 12.80
C HIS A 56 3.21 6.16 12.14
N TRP A 57 2.80 6.17 10.87
CA TRP A 57 2.90 5.02 9.99
C TRP A 57 4.01 5.25 8.97
N ASP A 58 4.69 4.16 8.59
CA ASP A 58 5.62 4.12 7.48
C ASP A 58 5.13 3.11 6.44
N VAL A 59 5.25 3.47 5.16
CA VAL A 59 5.23 2.52 4.04
C VAL A 59 6.63 1.97 3.88
N VAL A 60 6.78 0.65 3.85
CA VAL A 60 8.07 -0.02 3.66
C VAL A 60 7.97 -0.99 2.48
N ASN A 61 8.73 -0.72 1.43
CA ASN A 61 8.87 -1.63 0.32
C ASN A 61 9.64 -2.88 0.77
N ILE A 62 9.09 -4.06 0.50
CA ILE A 62 9.76 -5.36 0.71
C ILE A 62 9.73 -6.23 -0.56
N GLY A 63 9.10 -5.73 -1.62
CA GLY A 63 8.91 -6.41 -2.88
C GLY A 63 9.99 -6.07 -3.91
N ALA A 64 10.28 -7.04 -4.78
CA ALA A 64 11.27 -6.89 -5.85
C ALA A 64 10.87 -5.89 -6.94
N ASN A 65 9.57 -5.66 -7.13
CA ASN A 65 9.07 -4.78 -8.21
C ASN A 65 8.92 -3.31 -7.79
N GLY A 66 9.27 -2.97 -6.55
CA GLY A 66 9.30 -1.60 -6.04
C GLY A 66 7.93 -1.00 -5.69
N THR A 67 7.91 -0.12 -4.69
CA THR A 67 6.77 0.73 -4.33
C THR A 67 7.06 2.15 -4.78
N PHE A 68 6.07 2.85 -5.34
CA PHE A 68 6.27 4.18 -5.94
C PHE A 68 5.34 5.23 -5.33
N LEU A 69 5.88 6.40 -5.00
CA LEU A 69 5.16 7.60 -4.62
C LEU A 69 5.38 8.65 -5.72
N GLU A 70 4.31 9.14 -6.35
CA GLU A 70 4.37 10.11 -7.45
C GLU A 70 5.34 9.73 -8.59
N GLY A 71 5.51 8.43 -8.84
CA GLY A 71 6.41 7.91 -9.87
C GLY A 71 7.86 7.70 -9.43
N THR A 72 8.22 8.13 -8.22
CA THR A 72 9.54 7.87 -7.62
C THR A 72 9.49 6.60 -6.78
N GLN A 73 10.44 5.68 -6.99
CA GLN A 73 10.55 4.47 -6.17
C GLN A 73 10.98 4.86 -4.75
N ILE A 74 10.29 4.30 -3.76
CA ILE A 74 10.58 4.49 -2.33
C ILE A 74 10.94 3.13 -1.71
N GLU A 75 11.96 3.12 -0.86
CA GLU A 75 12.24 1.96 0.00
C GLU A 75 11.47 2.07 1.32
N LYS A 76 11.40 3.29 1.86
CA LYS A 76 10.62 3.63 3.05
C LYS A 76 10.17 5.08 2.95
N GLU A 77 8.93 5.37 3.31
CA GLU A 77 8.41 6.73 3.37
C GLU A 77 7.39 6.87 4.51
N ARG A 78 7.37 8.03 5.17
CA ARG A 78 6.39 8.32 6.21
C ARG A 78 5.02 8.56 5.59
N VAL A 79 4.00 7.91 6.13
CA VAL A 79 2.62 8.11 5.68
C VAL A 79 2.14 9.51 6.04
N PHE A 80 1.48 10.14 5.09
CA PHE A 80 0.70 11.36 5.27
C PHE A 80 -0.72 11.13 4.73
N ASP A 81 -1.67 11.93 5.22
CA ASP A 81 -3.06 11.81 4.80
C ASP A 81 -3.23 12.11 3.31
N GLY A 82 -3.94 11.23 2.60
CA GLY A 82 -4.13 11.30 1.15
C GLY A 82 -2.97 10.74 0.32
N MET A 83 -1.94 10.14 0.93
CA MET A 83 -0.81 9.54 0.22
C MET A 83 -1.29 8.48 -0.78
N ILE A 84 -0.80 8.54 -2.02
CA ILE A 84 -1.09 7.54 -3.05
C ILE A 84 0.19 6.80 -3.40
N ILE A 85 0.24 5.50 -3.09
CA ILE A 85 1.32 4.61 -3.51
C ILE A 85 0.88 3.74 -4.68
N ARG A 86 1.85 3.36 -5.51
CA ARG A 86 1.67 2.37 -6.58
C ARG A 86 2.56 1.16 -6.32
N LEU A 87 2.00 -0.04 -6.45
CA LEU A 87 2.72 -1.30 -6.30
C LEU A 87 3.20 -1.77 -7.67
N ALA A 88 4.51 -1.68 -7.93
CA ALA A 88 5.11 -1.76 -9.27
C ALA A 88 4.71 -0.62 -10.23
N LEU A 89 5.58 -0.31 -11.19
CA LEU A 89 5.41 0.83 -12.12
C LEU A 89 4.05 0.84 -12.87
N THR A 90 3.52 -0.33 -13.22
CA THR A 90 2.25 -0.50 -13.95
C THR A 90 1.13 -1.09 -13.10
N GLY A 91 1.33 -1.23 -11.78
CA GLY A 91 0.40 -1.95 -10.93
C GLY A 91 -0.64 -1.06 -10.23
N PRO A 92 -1.37 -1.66 -9.28
CA PRO A 92 -2.49 -1.02 -8.60
C PRO A 92 -2.02 0.17 -7.76
N ARG A 93 -2.95 1.10 -7.54
CA ARG A 93 -2.74 2.26 -6.67
C ARG A 93 -3.57 2.12 -5.40
N LEU A 94 -2.95 2.45 -4.28
CA LEU A 94 -3.60 2.54 -2.97
C LEU A 94 -3.53 3.98 -2.49
N GLN A 95 -4.67 4.54 -2.13
CA GLN A 95 -4.75 5.80 -1.39
C GLN A 95 -4.85 5.50 0.10
N ILE A 96 -4.09 6.23 0.91
CA ILE A 96 -3.95 6.02 2.35
C ILE A 96 -4.46 7.26 3.09
N HIS A 97 -5.27 7.05 4.12
CA HIS A 97 -5.77 8.08 5.03
C HIS A 97 -5.47 7.71 6.49
N LEU A 98 -5.15 8.70 7.32
CA LEU A 98 -4.82 8.53 8.75
C LEU A 98 -6.02 8.75 9.67
#